data_AF-A0A806KG69-F1
#
_entry.id   AF-A0A806KG69-F1
#
_cell.length_a   1.000
_cell.length_b   1.000
_cell.length_c   1.000
_cell.angle_alpha   90.00
_cell.angle_beta   90.00
_cell.angle_gamma   90.00
#
_symmetry.space_group_name_H-M   'P 1'
#
loop_
_entity.id
_entity.type
_entity.pdbx_description
1 polymer ?
#
loop_
_entity_poly.entity_id
_entity_poly.type
_entity_poly.pdbx_seq_one_letter_code
_entity_poly.pdbx_strand_id
1 'polypeptide(L)'
;MKSKLQALCDSIRPDVLVRIACRELEAWYWGDLLAVEQAFGITTLHALTRKSSYRVPDSIITPKRELQKRLPRYEQKLGAELIAQCADIERNTSRSFQVFIRGLQRYSSAQNAGNPTRSP
;
A
#
# COMPACT_ATOMS: atom_id res chain seq x y z
N MET A 1 3.34 15.47 -13.97
CA MET A 1 4.34 15.18 -12.91
C MET A 1 5.05 13.85 -13.15
N LYS A 2 4.36 12.71 -13.10
CA LYS A 2 4.97 11.37 -13.29
C LYS A 2 5.79 11.22 -14.58
N SER A 3 5.27 11.68 -15.72
CA SER A 3 5.97 11.61 -17.01
C SER A 3 7.29 12.37 -17.03
N LYS A 4 7.36 13.52 -16.35
CA LYS A 4 8.61 14.31 -16.25
C LYS A 4 9.68 13.57 -15.44
N LEU A 5 9.29 12.92 -14.34
CA LEU A 5 10.20 12.10 -13.53
C LEU A 5 10.68 10.87 -14.30
N GLN A 6 9.79 10.20 -15.05
CA GLN A 6 10.18 9.05 -15.87
C GLN A 6 11.21 9.45 -16.94
N ALA A 7 10.96 10.54 -17.68
CA ALA A 7 11.88 11.02 -18.70
C ALA A 7 13.28 11.38 -18.13
N LEU A 8 13.34 11.88 -16.90
CA LEU A 8 14.61 12.15 -16.22
C LEU A 8 15.34 10.85 -15.83
N CYS A 9 14.61 9.83 -15.41
CA CYS A 9 15.22 8.54 -15.09
C CYS A 9 15.74 7.84 -16.34
N ASP A 10 14.98 7.84 -17.43
CA ASP A 10 15.35 7.15 -18.67
C ASP A 10 16.68 7.65 -19.26
N SER A 11 17.08 8.90 -18.98
CA SER A 11 18.37 9.47 -19.43
C SER A 11 19.57 9.13 -18.53
N ILE A 12 19.34 8.56 -17.33
CA ILE A 12 20.39 8.26 -16.34
C ILE A 12 20.47 6.75 -16.07
N ARG A 13 19.33 6.11 -15.87
CA ARG A 13 19.20 4.68 -15.60
C ARG A 13 17.83 4.17 -16.06
N PRO A 14 17.76 3.29 -17.08
CA PRO A 14 16.49 2.82 -17.63
C PRO A 14 15.71 1.91 -16.66
N ASP A 15 16.36 1.36 -15.64
CA ASP A 15 15.78 0.41 -14.69
C ASP A 15 15.18 1.09 -13.44
N VAL A 16 14.38 2.15 -13.61
CA VAL A 16 13.73 2.84 -12.49
C VAL A 16 12.21 2.77 -12.60
N LEU A 17 11.56 2.25 -11.55
CA LEU A 17 10.11 2.25 -11.43
C LEU A 17 9.61 3.54 -10.74
N VAL A 18 9.10 4.51 -11.51
CA VAL A 18 8.51 5.73 -10.95
C VAL A 18 7.02 5.55 -10.65
N ARG A 19 6.63 5.70 -9.37
CA ARG A 19 5.23 5.65 -8.92
C ARG A 19 4.93 6.73 -7.87
N ILE A 20 3.81 7.43 -8.05
CA ILE A 20 3.15 8.19 -6.98
C ILE A 20 2.02 7.29 -6.51
N ALA A 21 2.13 6.75 -5.30
CA ALA A 21 1.22 5.75 -4.76
C ALA A 21 -0.15 6.35 -4.42
N CYS A 22 -0.19 7.21 -3.40
CA CYS A 22 -1.38 7.86 -2.88
C CYS A 22 -0.97 9.11 -2.07
N ARG A 23 -1.95 9.83 -1.53
CA ARG A 23 -1.70 11.01 -0.67
C ARG A 23 -1.19 10.62 0.72
N GLU A 24 -1.77 9.57 1.29
CA GLU A 24 -1.43 9.00 2.60
C GLU A 24 -1.43 7.47 2.45
N LEU A 25 -0.35 6.80 2.87
CA LEU A 25 -0.23 5.34 2.77
C LEU A 25 -1.26 4.62 3.63
N GLU A 26 -1.79 5.28 4.66
CA GLU A 26 -2.88 4.78 5.49
C GLU A 26 -4.13 4.42 4.70
N ALA A 27 -4.33 5.01 3.50
CA ALA A 27 -5.39 4.59 2.59
C ALA A 27 -5.33 3.09 2.26
N TRP A 28 -4.14 2.50 2.25
CA TRP A 28 -3.96 1.07 1.98
C TRP A 28 -4.47 0.19 3.11
N TYR A 29 -4.40 0.66 4.36
CA TYR A 29 -4.93 -0.06 5.53
C TYR A 29 -6.44 -0.17 5.48
N TRP A 30 -7.12 0.85 4.93
CA TRP A 30 -8.57 0.80 4.66
C TRP A 30 -8.94 -0.23 3.59
N GLY A 31 -7.98 -0.61 2.74
CA GLY A 31 -8.18 -1.68 1.77
C GLY A 31 -8.22 -3.08 2.37
N ASP A 32 -7.73 -3.25 3.60
CA ASP A 32 -7.74 -4.50 4.34
C ASP A 32 -8.01 -4.26 5.83
N LEU A 33 -9.24 -3.87 6.17
CA LEU A 33 -9.63 -3.62 7.56
C LEU A 33 -9.61 -4.87 8.44
N LEU A 34 -9.60 -6.08 7.88
CA LEU A 34 -9.42 -7.31 8.66
C LEU A 34 -8.00 -7.41 9.22
N ALA A 35 -6.99 -7.04 8.43
CA ALA A 35 -5.62 -6.95 8.94
C ALA A 35 -5.46 -5.90 10.05
N VAL A 36 -6.16 -4.77 9.93
CA VAL A 36 -6.18 -3.74 10.98
C VAL A 36 -6.84 -4.26 12.25
N GLU A 37 -7.96 -4.97 12.12
CA GLU A 37 -8.63 -5.62 13.24
C GLU A 37 -7.74 -6.62 13.97
N GLN A 38 -7.08 -7.50 13.22
CA GLN A 38 -6.16 -8.50 13.74
C GLN A 38 -4.95 -7.84 14.44
N ALA A 39 -4.35 -6.83 13.81
CA ALA A 39 -3.18 -6.12 14.33
C ALA A 39 -3.43 -5.41 15.67
N PHE A 40 -4.67 -4.96 15.90
CA PHE A 40 -5.05 -4.23 17.11
C PHE A 40 -5.95 -5.03 18.07
N GLY A 41 -6.25 -6.29 17.76
CA GLY A 41 -7.09 -7.16 18.59
C GLY A 41 -8.54 -6.67 18.75
N ILE A 42 -9.12 -6.11 17.69
CA ILE A 42 -10.50 -5.58 17.69
C ILE A 42 -11.32 -6.16 16.53
N THR A 43 -12.65 -5.96 16.53
CA THR A 43 -13.57 -6.54 15.52
C THR A 43 -14.64 -5.55 15.02
N THR A 44 -14.38 -4.24 15.15
CA THR A 44 -15.38 -3.18 14.92
C THR A 44 -15.18 -2.38 13.62
N LEU A 45 -14.08 -2.59 12.91
CA LEU A 45 -13.70 -1.82 11.71
C LEU A 45 -14.19 -2.46 10.42
N HIS A 46 -14.21 -3.78 10.28
CA HIS A 46 -14.51 -4.46 9.02
C HIS A 46 -15.91 -4.10 8.50
N ALA A 47 -16.87 -3.86 9.40
CA ALA A 47 -18.21 -3.39 9.04
C ALA A 47 -18.21 -2.04 8.28
N LEU A 48 -17.16 -1.22 8.40
CA LEU A 48 -17.03 0.06 7.72
C LEU A 48 -16.83 -0.08 6.22
N THR A 49 -16.34 -1.23 5.74
CA THR A 49 -16.20 -1.51 4.29
C THR A 49 -17.52 -1.35 3.52
N ARG A 50 -18.66 -1.53 4.19
CA ARG A 50 -20.00 -1.35 3.62
C ARG A 50 -20.43 0.11 3.52
N LYS A 51 -19.87 0.99 4.35
CA LYS A 51 -20.22 2.42 4.37
C LYS A 51 -19.62 3.12 3.16
N SER A 52 -20.42 3.94 2.49
CA SER A 52 -20.03 4.66 1.27
C SER A 52 -18.70 5.44 1.43
N SER A 53 -18.51 6.10 2.58
CA SER A 53 -17.31 6.88 2.88
C SER A 53 -16.00 6.08 2.95
N TYR A 54 -16.06 4.76 3.14
CA TYR A 54 -14.88 3.90 3.30
C TYR A 54 -14.82 2.77 2.27
N ARG A 55 -15.85 2.63 1.43
CA ARG A 55 -15.93 1.57 0.40
C ARG A 55 -14.80 1.67 -0.64
N VAL A 56 -14.33 2.89 -0.93
CA VAL A 56 -13.22 3.12 -1.85
C VAL A 56 -12.05 3.69 -1.04
N PRO A 57 -11.09 2.85 -0.61
CA PRO A 57 -10.00 3.25 0.28
C PRO A 57 -9.21 4.46 -0.22
N ASP A 58 -8.91 4.50 -1.52
CA ASP A 58 -8.12 5.56 -2.16
C ASP A 58 -8.86 6.90 -2.24
N SER A 59 -10.16 6.93 -1.99
CA SER A 59 -10.98 8.16 -1.99
C SER A 59 -11.08 8.81 -0.61
N ILE A 60 -10.59 8.14 0.44
CA ILE A 60 -10.63 8.66 1.80
C ILE A 60 -9.68 9.86 1.88
N ILE A 61 -10.22 11.03 2.22
CA ILE A 61 -9.48 12.30 2.18
C ILE A 61 -8.42 12.38 3.29
N THR A 62 -8.72 11.81 4.46
CA THR A 62 -7.85 11.83 5.65
C THR A 62 -7.79 10.45 6.32
N PRO A 63 -7.26 9.42 5.63
CA PRO A 63 -7.32 8.03 6.09
C PRO A 63 -6.63 7.82 7.43
N LYS A 64 -5.52 8.51 7.72
CA LYS A 64 -4.87 8.48 9.03
C LYS A 64 -5.80 8.99 10.14
N ARG A 65 -6.41 10.16 9.92
CA ARG A 65 -7.32 10.78 10.91
C ARG A 65 -8.53 9.89 11.16
N GLU A 66 -9.07 9.28 10.12
CA GLU A 66 -10.19 8.35 10.24
C GLU A 66 -9.82 7.08 11.01
N LEU A 67 -8.57 6.60 10.92
CA LEU A 67 -8.07 5.49 11.75
C LEU A 67 -7.97 5.93 13.20
N GLN A 68 -7.35 7.07 13.48
CA GLN A 68 -7.16 7.60 14.85
C GLN A 68 -8.48 7.82 15.60
N LYS A 69 -9.57 8.17 14.89
CA LYS A 69 -10.91 8.26 15.48
C LYS A 69 -11.43 6.95 16.06
N ARG A 70 -10.92 5.81 15.58
CA ARG A 70 -11.41 4.46 15.90
C ARG A 70 -10.38 3.62 16.63
N LEU A 71 -9.11 3.96 16.45
CA LEU A 71 -7.94 3.41 17.11
C LEU A 71 -7.23 4.57 17.81
N PRO A 72 -7.66 4.98 19.02
CA PRO A 72 -7.09 6.15 19.70
C PRO A 72 -5.58 6.00 20.02
N ARG A 73 -5.08 4.76 20.06
CA ARG A 73 -3.66 4.42 20.27
C ARG A 73 -2.87 4.22 18.97
N TYR A 74 -3.47 4.53 17.82
CA TYR A 74 -2.81 4.37 16.53
C TYR A 74 -1.69 5.40 16.36
N GLU A 75 -0.48 4.89 16.18
CA GLU A 75 0.72 5.64 15.78
C GLU A 75 1.22 5.10 14.44
N GLN A 76 1.69 5.96 13.55
CA GLN A 76 1.95 5.58 12.15
C GLN A 76 3.01 4.47 12.02
N LYS A 77 4.10 4.57 12.78
CA LYS A 77 5.20 3.59 12.73
C LYS A 77 4.77 2.24 13.26
N LEU A 78 4.28 2.20 14.49
CA LEU A 78 3.82 0.97 15.13
C LEU A 78 2.65 0.36 14.35
N GLY A 79 1.71 1.19 13.89
CA GLY A 79 0.59 0.75 13.07
C GLY A 79 1.04 0.11 11.76
N ALA A 80 2.01 0.69 11.06
CA ALA A 80 2.58 0.08 9.87
C ALA A 80 3.23 -1.28 10.17
N GLU A 81 4.03 -1.37 11.24
CA GLU A 81 4.71 -2.60 11.65
C GLU A 81 3.73 -3.72 12.04
N LEU A 82 2.68 -3.40 12.79
CA LEU A 82 1.67 -4.38 13.22
C LEU A 82 0.76 -4.82 12.07
N ILE A 83 0.24 -3.85 11.29
CA ILE A 83 -0.68 -4.16 10.18
C ILE A 83 0.04 -4.98 9.10
N ALA A 84 1.32 -4.69 8.81
CA ALA A 84 2.08 -5.43 7.81
C ALA A 84 2.19 -6.94 8.11
N GLN A 85 2.18 -7.35 9.38
CA GLN A 85 2.24 -8.76 9.78
C GLN A 85 0.92 -9.51 9.55
N CYS A 86 -0.20 -8.78 9.46
CA CYS A 86 -1.54 -9.33 9.25
C CYS A 86 -2.09 -9.06 7.84
N ALA A 87 -1.44 -8.18 7.08
CA ALA A 87 -1.89 -7.72 5.78
C ALA A 87 -1.89 -8.87 4.77
N ASP A 88 -2.99 -8.97 4.02
CA ASP A 88 -3.11 -9.88 2.90
C ASP A 88 -3.13 -9.07 1.61
N ILE A 89 -2.13 -9.33 0.77
CA ILE A 89 -1.93 -8.63 -0.50
C ILE A 89 -3.12 -8.83 -1.44
N GLU A 90 -3.68 -10.04 -1.49
CA GLU A 90 -4.74 -10.41 -2.43
C GLU A 90 -6.11 -9.90 -1.95
N ARG A 91 -6.29 -9.78 -0.63
CA ARG A 91 -7.50 -9.24 -0.02
C ARG A 91 -7.62 -7.72 -0.16
N ASN A 92 -6.50 -7.01 -0.31
CA ASN A 92 -6.49 -5.56 -0.24
C ASN A 92 -7.24 -4.90 -1.41
N THR A 93 -8.28 -4.12 -1.09
CA THR A 93 -9.18 -3.48 -2.06
C THR A 93 -8.74 -2.09 -2.53
N SER A 94 -7.66 -1.53 -1.98
CA SER A 94 -7.08 -0.27 -2.48
C SER A 94 -6.52 -0.48 -3.89
N ARG A 95 -7.04 0.27 -4.86
CA ARG A 95 -6.57 0.22 -6.25
C ARG A 95 -5.13 0.69 -6.36
N SER A 96 -4.76 1.73 -5.61
CA SER A 96 -3.40 2.26 -5.59
C SER A 96 -2.40 1.26 -5.00
N PHE A 97 -2.76 0.56 -3.93
CA PHE A 97 -1.97 -0.54 -3.36
C PHE A 97 -1.76 -1.67 -4.37
N GLN A 98 -2.83 -2.16 -4.99
CA GLN A 98 -2.73 -3.22 -5.99
C GLN A 98 -1.86 -2.82 -7.20
N VAL A 99 -1.95 -1.57 -7.64
CA VAL A 99 -1.09 -1.04 -8.71
C VAL A 99 0.37 -0.99 -8.27
N PHE A 100 0.64 -0.63 -7.02
CA PHE A 100 1.98 -0.64 -6.44
C PHE A 100 2.56 -2.06 -6.38
N ILE A 101 1.83 -3.02 -5.81
CA ILE A 101 2.27 -4.42 -5.72
C ILE A 101 2.54 -5.03 -7.10
N ARG A 102 1.61 -4.86 -8.07
CA ARG A 102 1.84 -5.34 -9.44
C ARG A 102 3.06 -4.69 -10.09
N GLY A 103 3.34 -3.44 -9.76
CA GLY A 103 4.55 -2.75 -10.20
C GLY A 103 5.81 -3.39 -9.64
N LEU A 104 5.84 -3.63 -8.32
CA LEU A 104 6.97 -4.28 -7.64
C LEU A 104 7.21 -5.71 -8.13
N GLN A 105 6.14 -6.50 -8.31
CA GLN A 105 6.24 -7.87 -8.82
C GLN A 105 6.89 -7.89 -10.21
N ARG A 106 6.40 -7.06 -11.14
CA ARG A 106 6.98 -6.94 -12.49
C ARG A 106 8.43 -6.48 -12.45
N TYR A 107 8.74 -5.51 -11.61
CA TYR A 107 10.08 -4.98 -11.47
C TYR A 107 11.05 -6.04 -10.93
N SER A 108 10.66 -6.77 -9.88
CA SER A 108 11.44 -7.88 -9.32
C SER A 108 11.70 -8.99 -10.34
N SER A 109 10.68 -9.40 -11.10
CA SER A 109 10.83 -10.39 -12.17
C SER A 109 11.79 -9.93 -13.28
N ALA A 110 11.74 -8.65 -13.67
CA ALA A 110 12.63 -8.09 -14.68
C ALA A 110 14.11 -8.06 -14.22
N GLN A 111 14.37 -7.76 -12.94
CA GLN A 111 15.71 -7.79 -12.38
C GLN A 111 16.29 -9.21 -12.31
N ASN A 112 15.46 -10.22 -12.03
CA ASN A 112 15.89 -11.62 -12.01
C ASN A 112 16.21 -12.17 -13.41
N ALA A 113 15.56 -11.67 -14.46
CA ALA A 113 15.82 -12.08 -15.84
C ALA A 113 17.12 -11.48 -16.43
N GLY A 114 17.64 -10.39 -15.84
CA GLY A 114 18.84 -9.69 -16.30
C GLY A 114 20.16 -10.15 -15.67
N ASN A 115 20.16 -11.18 -14.80
CA ASN A 115 21.36 -11.65 -14.10
C ASN A 115 21.73 -13.09 -14.52
N PRO A 116 22.45 -13.30 -15.64
CA PRO A 116 23.05 -14.59 -15.93
C PRO A 116 24.24 -14.79 -14.98
N THR A 117 24.15 -15.79 -14.12
CA THR A 117 25.24 -16.34 -13.26
C THR A 117 25.81 -15.41 -12.17
N ARG A 118 25.31 -15.58 -10.94
CA ARG A 118 26.23 -15.75 -9.80
C ARG A 118 26.33 -17.25 -9.54
N SER A 119 27.33 -17.89 -10.12
CA SER A 119 27.79 -19.20 -9.67
C SER A 119 28.44 -19.05 -8.28
N PRO A 120 28.36 -20.08 -7.43
CA PRO A 120 28.92 -20.05 -6.07
C PRO A 120 30.42 -19.82 -6.03
#